data_AF-A0AA91LVN3-F1
#
_entry.id   AF-A0AA91LVN3-F1
#
_cell.length_a   1.000
_cell.length_b   1.000
_cell.length_c   1.000
_cell.angle_alpha   90.00
_cell.angle_beta   90.00
_cell.angle_gamma   90.00
#
_symmetry.space_group_name_H-M   'P 1'
#
loop_
_entity.id
_entity.type
_entity.pdbx_description
1 polymer ?
#
loop_
_entity_poly.entity_id
_entity_poly.type
_entity_poly.pdbx_seq_one_letter_code
_entity_poly.pdbx_strand_id
1 'polypeptide(L)'
;MAAAGITAVLWVAGGAAGIVMTKSAEHARAPQPTMSSTAAMQQWWSAAQDDFTETQRAAGDVQAAMNVFRPGALAAACQRVHDSAEVGLKSHLPSPDAELTAELHAAIEDYHSAAHLCLAVVAGSPVNYDGEFLSSMAQADKHLRAARNIIKRILTSV
;
A
#
# COMPACT_ATOMS: atom_id res chain seq x y z
N MET A 1 -3.30 76.48 12.56
CA MET A 1 -4.69 75.99 12.57
C MET A 1 -4.78 74.85 13.57
N ALA A 2 -5.78 74.91 14.45
CA ALA A 2 -5.95 74.06 15.62
C ALA A 2 -6.60 72.70 15.30
N ALA A 3 -6.36 71.72 16.20
CA ALA A 3 -7.25 70.66 16.71
C ALA A 3 -6.40 69.41 17.00
N ALA A 4 -6.01 69.08 18.24
CA ALA A 4 -6.81 68.60 19.37
C ALA A 4 -7.59 67.31 19.04
N GLY A 5 -7.24 66.20 19.69
CA GLY A 5 -7.94 64.92 19.52
C GLY A 5 -7.44 63.73 20.35
N ILE A 6 -7.39 63.90 21.68
CA ILE A 6 -7.59 62.89 22.74
C ILE A 6 -6.63 61.68 22.84
N THR A 7 -5.91 61.67 23.97
CA THR A 7 -5.13 60.61 24.60
C THR A 7 -5.97 59.43 25.09
N ALA A 8 -5.48 58.21 24.91
CA ALA A 8 -5.69 57.12 25.86
C ALA A 8 -4.38 56.36 26.05
N VAL A 9 -3.74 56.59 27.20
CA VAL A 9 -2.59 55.84 27.71
C VAL A 9 -3.13 54.70 28.55
N LEU A 10 -2.74 53.46 28.26
CA LEU A 10 -2.74 52.36 29.21
C LEU A 10 -1.46 51.54 29.00
N TRP A 11 -0.54 51.70 29.96
CA TRP A 11 0.67 50.91 30.12
C TRP A 11 0.34 49.50 30.62
N VAL A 12 0.98 48.46 30.07
CA VAL A 12 1.60 47.39 30.86
C VAL A 12 2.86 46.90 30.14
N ALA A 13 3.97 46.91 30.88
CA ALA A 13 5.30 46.48 30.48
C ALA A 13 5.53 44.97 30.74
N GLY A 14 6.49 44.38 30.01
CA GLY A 14 7.06 43.04 30.25
C GLY A 14 6.91 42.16 29.00
N GLY A 15 7.94 41.63 28.34
CA GLY A 15 9.28 41.30 28.76
C GLY A 15 9.53 39.81 28.50
N ALA A 16 10.44 39.53 27.56
CA ALA A 16 11.21 38.29 27.39
C ALA A 16 10.69 37.12 26.51
N ALA A 17 11.60 36.74 25.60
CA ALA A 17 11.98 35.40 25.16
C ALA A 17 11.02 34.62 24.24
N GLY A 18 11.55 34.31 23.04
CA GLY A 18 10.89 33.54 22.01
C GLY A 18 10.56 32.11 22.43
N ILE A 19 9.39 31.65 22.00
CA ILE A 19 9.02 30.24 22.05
C ILE A 19 9.22 29.71 20.63
N VAL A 20 10.38 29.09 20.43
CA VAL A 20 10.59 28.15 19.32
C VAL A 20 9.65 26.99 19.57
N MET A 21 8.58 26.87 18.78
CA MET A 21 7.77 25.66 18.75
C MET A 21 8.59 24.55 18.09
N THR A 22 9.38 23.83 18.88
CA THR A 22 9.88 22.52 18.50
C THR A 22 8.69 21.57 18.46
N LYS A 23 8.16 21.34 17.27
CA LYS A 23 7.21 20.27 17.00
C LYS A 23 7.99 18.96 17.13
N SER A 24 8.08 18.43 18.34
CA SER A 24 8.62 17.10 18.57
C SER A 24 7.77 16.14 17.75
N ALA A 25 8.34 15.62 16.67
CA ALA A 25 7.83 14.45 15.99
C ALA A 25 8.00 13.28 16.97
N GLU A 26 7.05 13.17 17.90
CA GLU A 26 6.75 11.91 18.55
C GLU A 26 6.55 10.93 17.40
N HIS A 27 7.50 10.02 17.24
CA HIS A 27 7.30 8.85 16.43
C HIS A 27 6.07 8.17 17.01
N ALA A 28 4.91 8.40 16.39
CA ALA A 28 3.66 7.77 16.78
C ALA A 28 3.94 6.27 16.76
N ARG A 29 4.16 5.70 17.95
CA ARG A 29 4.34 4.27 18.12
C ARG A 29 3.06 3.66 17.56
N ALA A 30 3.17 2.89 16.48
CA ALA A 30 2.02 2.18 15.95
C ALA A 30 1.35 1.43 17.14
N PRO A 31 0.02 1.54 17.31
CA PRO A 31 -0.68 0.88 18.40
C PRO A 31 -0.29 -0.59 18.46
N GLN A 32 0.06 -1.09 19.65
CA GLN A 32 0.36 -2.51 19.81
C GLN A 32 -0.93 -3.32 19.62
N PRO A 33 -0.88 -4.43 18.87
CA PRO A 33 -2.03 -5.31 18.70
C PRO A 33 -2.53 -5.83 20.04
N THR A 34 -3.85 -5.91 20.20
CA THR A 34 -4.46 -6.57 21.35
C THR A 34 -4.44 -8.09 21.15
N MET A 35 -4.51 -8.89 22.22
CA MET A 35 -4.61 -10.37 22.10
C MET A 35 -5.78 -10.81 21.20
N SER A 36 -6.90 -10.08 21.26
CA SER A 36 -8.06 -10.33 20.39
C SER A 36 -7.78 -10.00 18.92
N SER A 37 -6.99 -8.95 18.65
CA SER A 37 -6.56 -8.58 17.29
C SER A 37 -5.60 -9.62 16.72
N THR A 38 -4.65 -10.11 17.53
CA THR A 38 -3.72 -11.18 17.12
C THR A 38 -4.45 -12.48 16.79
N ALA A 39 -5.41 -12.91 17.63
CA ALA A 39 -6.16 -14.14 17.38
C ALA A 39 -7.01 -14.06 16.11
N ALA A 40 -7.69 -12.93 15.87
CA ALA A 40 -8.42 -12.69 14.63
C ALA A 40 -7.48 -12.71 13.41
N MET A 41 -6.31 -12.08 13.52
CA MET A 41 -5.30 -12.08 12.45
C MET A 41 -4.75 -13.48 12.18
N GLN A 42 -4.50 -14.30 13.20
CA GLN A 42 -4.05 -15.69 13.03
C GLN A 42 -5.08 -16.53 12.27
N GLN A 43 -6.36 -16.40 12.64
CA GLN A 43 -7.45 -17.13 12.00
C GLN A 43 -7.66 -16.68 10.54
N TRP A 44 -7.57 -15.38 10.28
CA TRP A 44 -7.66 -14.87 8.91
C TRP A 44 -6.45 -15.30 8.07
N TRP A 45 -5.23 -15.20 8.63
CA TRP A 45 -4.01 -15.54 7.93
C TRP A 45 -3.94 -17.02 7.56
N SER A 46 -4.42 -17.92 8.41
CA SER A 46 -4.45 -19.36 8.10
C SER A 46 -5.34 -19.70 6.90
N ALA A 47 -6.35 -18.88 6.60
CA ALA A 47 -7.18 -19.02 5.40
C ALA A 47 -6.60 -18.31 4.17
N ALA A 48 -5.94 -17.15 4.35
CA ALA A 48 -5.48 -16.30 3.25
C ALA A 48 -4.04 -16.57 2.78
N GLN A 49 -3.21 -17.25 3.58
CA GLN A 49 -1.77 -17.34 3.34
C GLN A 49 -1.37 -18.01 2.02
N ASP A 50 -2.16 -18.97 1.56
CA ASP A 50 -1.86 -19.74 0.37
C ASP A 50 -2.12 -18.89 -0.88
N ASP A 51 -3.26 -18.20 -0.95
CA ASP A 51 -3.58 -17.27 -2.05
C ASP A 51 -2.67 -16.04 -2.07
N PHE A 52 -2.27 -15.53 -0.90
CA PHE A 52 -1.25 -14.48 -0.82
C PHE A 52 0.06 -14.97 -1.44
N THR A 53 0.47 -16.20 -1.10
CA THR A 53 1.73 -16.76 -1.59
C THR A 53 1.65 -17.10 -3.08
N GLU A 54 0.52 -17.59 -3.57
CA GLU A 54 0.29 -17.81 -4.99
C GLU A 54 0.36 -16.50 -5.78
N THR A 55 -0.26 -15.43 -5.27
CA THR A 55 -0.16 -14.09 -5.89
C THR A 55 1.30 -13.65 -6.01
N GLN A 56 2.08 -13.86 -4.95
CA GLN A 56 3.49 -13.51 -4.91
C GLN A 56 4.34 -14.35 -5.89
N ARG A 57 4.02 -15.64 -6.05
CA ARG A 57 4.68 -16.52 -7.03
C ARG A 57 4.31 -16.15 -8.46
N ALA A 58 3.03 -15.92 -8.73
CA ALA A 58 2.53 -15.55 -10.04
C ALA A 58 3.14 -14.22 -10.54
N ALA A 59 3.29 -13.24 -9.64
CA ALA A 59 4.02 -12.00 -9.94
C ALA A 59 5.49 -12.26 -10.32
N GLY A 60 6.16 -13.18 -9.61
CA GLY A 60 7.52 -13.63 -9.96
C GLY A 60 7.60 -14.31 -11.32
N ASP A 61 6.61 -15.13 -11.68
CA ASP A 61 6.52 -15.79 -12.99
C ASP A 61 6.38 -14.78 -14.13
N VAL A 62 5.62 -13.70 -13.91
CA VAL A 62 5.51 -12.59 -14.88
C VAL A 62 6.87 -11.94 -15.11
N GLN A 63 7.60 -11.61 -14.03
CA GLN A 63 8.93 -11.03 -14.13
C GLN A 63 9.92 -11.97 -14.85
N ALA A 64 9.88 -13.27 -14.55
CA ALA A 64 10.70 -14.27 -15.21
C ALA A 64 10.37 -14.40 -16.71
N ALA A 65 9.09 -14.44 -17.06
CA ALA A 65 8.64 -14.53 -18.45
C ALA A 65 8.99 -13.29 -19.27
N MET A 66 8.94 -12.10 -18.66
CA MET A 66 9.38 -10.84 -19.25
C MET A 66 10.88 -10.86 -19.57
N ASN A 67 11.72 -11.31 -18.64
CA ASN A 67 13.19 -11.32 -18.81
C ASN A 67 13.67 -12.23 -19.96
N VAL A 68 12.95 -13.31 -20.26
CA VAL A 68 13.29 -14.25 -21.34
C VAL A 68 12.49 -13.97 -22.62
N PHE A 69 11.52 -13.05 -22.56
CA PHE A 69 10.58 -12.66 -23.61
C PHE A 69 9.97 -13.86 -24.35
N ARG A 70 9.28 -14.74 -23.61
CA ARG A 70 8.53 -15.88 -24.18
C ARG A 70 7.04 -15.54 -24.22
N PRO A 71 6.46 -15.11 -25.36
CA PRO A 71 5.11 -14.55 -25.41
C PRO A 71 4.02 -15.47 -24.85
N GLY A 72 4.08 -16.77 -25.16
CA GLY A 72 3.13 -17.74 -24.62
C GLY A 72 3.26 -17.95 -23.10
N ALA A 73 4.48 -17.93 -22.56
CA ALA A 73 4.71 -18.02 -21.13
C ALA A 73 4.30 -16.73 -20.40
N LEU A 74 4.53 -15.57 -21.04
CA LEU A 74 4.12 -14.27 -20.52
C LEU A 74 2.59 -14.16 -20.42
N ALA A 75 1.87 -14.58 -21.45
CA ALA A 75 0.41 -14.62 -21.44
C ALA A 75 -0.14 -15.44 -20.27
N ALA A 76 0.38 -16.65 -20.09
CA ALA A 76 -0.03 -17.54 -19.00
C ALA A 76 0.32 -16.97 -17.61
N ALA A 77 1.49 -16.34 -17.47
CA ALA A 77 1.90 -15.71 -16.22
C ALA A 77 1.01 -14.50 -15.88
N CYS A 78 0.67 -13.67 -16.86
CA CYS A 78 -0.18 -12.51 -16.67
C CYS A 78 -1.63 -12.90 -16.33
N GLN A 79 -2.15 -13.97 -16.93
CA GLN A 79 -3.45 -14.52 -16.52
C GLN A 79 -3.40 -15.06 -15.09
N ARG A 80 -2.33 -15.77 -14.72
CA ARG A 80 -2.18 -16.32 -13.37
C ARG A 80 -2.12 -15.22 -12.31
N VAL A 81 -1.34 -14.16 -12.53
CA VAL A 81 -1.25 -13.06 -11.55
C VAL A 81 -2.60 -12.35 -11.40
N HIS A 82 -3.33 -12.14 -12.50
CA HIS A 82 -4.70 -11.63 -12.46
C HIS A 82 -5.60 -12.50 -11.57
N ASP A 83 -5.70 -13.79 -11.87
CA ASP A 83 -6.64 -14.68 -11.18
C ASP A 83 -6.27 -14.85 -9.70
N SER A 84 -4.97 -15.00 -9.41
CA SER A 84 -4.49 -15.10 -8.03
C SER A 84 -4.81 -13.86 -7.19
N ALA A 85 -4.73 -12.67 -7.78
CA ALA A 85 -5.04 -11.41 -7.10
C ALA A 85 -6.55 -11.15 -7.00
N GLU A 86 -7.24 -11.08 -8.15
CA GLU A 86 -8.65 -10.68 -8.24
C GLU A 86 -9.62 -11.74 -7.73
N VAL A 87 -9.26 -13.03 -7.81
CA VAL A 87 -10.11 -14.13 -7.35
C VAL A 87 -9.61 -14.65 -6.01
N GLY A 88 -8.37 -15.12 -5.96
CA GLY A 88 -7.79 -15.73 -4.76
C GLY A 88 -7.71 -14.72 -3.61
N LEU A 89 -6.79 -13.76 -3.70
CA LEU A 89 -6.48 -12.83 -2.62
C LEU A 89 -7.68 -11.94 -2.25
N LYS A 90 -8.45 -11.46 -3.24
CA LYS A 90 -9.65 -10.63 -3.02
C LYS A 90 -10.74 -11.34 -2.23
N SER A 91 -10.86 -12.67 -2.35
CA SER A 91 -11.87 -13.45 -1.61
C SER A 91 -11.69 -13.41 -0.09
N HIS A 92 -10.51 -13.01 0.39
CA HIS A 92 -10.19 -12.89 1.80
C HIS A 92 -10.37 -11.48 2.36
N LEU A 93 -10.87 -10.53 1.56
CA LEU A 93 -11.11 -9.16 2.03
C LEU A 93 -12.55 -8.95 2.55
N PRO A 94 -12.74 -8.09 3.58
CA PRO A 94 -11.71 -7.34 4.31
C PRO A 94 -10.94 -8.25 5.29
N SER A 95 -9.69 -7.88 5.57
CA SER A 95 -8.94 -8.50 6.66
C SER A 95 -9.33 -7.88 8.02
N PRO A 96 -8.96 -8.49 9.16
CA PRO A 96 -9.18 -7.90 10.49
C PRO A 96 -8.49 -6.56 10.75
N ASP A 97 -7.50 -6.18 9.92
CA ASP A 97 -6.78 -4.91 10.00
C ASP A 97 -7.12 -4.02 8.79
N ALA A 98 -7.47 -2.76 9.02
CA ALA A 98 -7.90 -1.86 7.97
C ALA A 98 -6.73 -1.39 7.07
N GLU A 99 -5.53 -1.23 7.65
CA GLU A 99 -4.31 -0.88 6.91
C GLU A 99 -3.94 -2.04 5.98
N LEU A 100 -4.00 -3.28 6.49
CA LEU A 100 -3.78 -4.48 5.69
C LEU A 100 -4.80 -4.61 4.55
N THR A 101 -6.07 -4.33 4.82
CA THR A 101 -7.12 -4.34 3.78
C THR A 101 -6.81 -3.34 2.67
N ALA A 102 -6.39 -2.13 3.02
CA ALA A 102 -6.04 -1.09 2.05
C ALA A 102 -4.83 -1.49 1.18
N GLU A 103 -3.77 -2.02 1.80
CA GLU A 103 -2.58 -2.49 1.07
C GLU A 103 -2.91 -3.68 0.16
N LEU A 104 -3.69 -4.65 0.61
CA LEU A 104 -4.10 -5.79 -0.21
C LEU A 104 -4.98 -5.35 -1.38
N HIS A 105 -5.94 -4.46 -1.14
CA HIS A 105 -6.79 -3.93 -2.20
C HIS A 105 -5.97 -3.19 -3.26
N ALA A 106 -5.05 -2.32 -2.85
CA ALA A 106 -4.17 -1.60 -3.77
C ALA A 106 -3.29 -2.57 -4.59
N ALA A 107 -2.72 -3.60 -3.95
CA ALA A 107 -1.95 -4.62 -4.66
C ALA A 107 -2.79 -5.35 -5.72
N ILE A 108 -4.03 -5.72 -5.38
CA ILE A 108 -4.95 -6.43 -6.27
C ILE A 108 -5.27 -5.58 -7.51
N GLU A 109 -5.64 -4.31 -7.31
CA GLU A 109 -6.01 -3.41 -8.42
C GLU A 109 -4.82 -3.12 -9.35
N ASP A 110 -3.61 -2.97 -8.78
CA ASP A 110 -2.40 -2.79 -9.57
C ASP A 110 -2.02 -4.07 -10.36
N TYR A 111 -2.16 -5.26 -9.77
CA TYR A 111 -1.96 -6.53 -10.49
C TYR A 111 -3.00 -6.76 -11.58
N HIS A 112 -4.27 -6.43 -11.31
CA HIS A 112 -5.35 -6.50 -12.30
C HIS A 112 -5.04 -5.60 -13.50
N SER A 113 -4.66 -4.35 -13.25
CA SER A 113 -4.27 -3.39 -14.28
C SER A 113 -3.05 -3.87 -15.07
N ALA A 114 -2.00 -4.33 -14.39
CA ALA A 114 -0.80 -4.85 -15.04
C ALA A 114 -1.10 -6.07 -15.92
N ALA A 115 -1.92 -7.01 -15.45
CA ALA A 115 -2.29 -8.19 -16.21
C ALA A 115 -3.04 -7.83 -17.50
N HIS A 116 -3.98 -6.88 -17.44
CA HIS A 116 -4.70 -6.41 -18.63
C HIS A 116 -3.79 -5.72 -19.65
N LEU A 117 -2.84 -4.90 -19.20
CA LEU A 117 -1.83 -4.30 -20.07
C LEU A 117 -0.95 -5.36 -20.76
N CYS A 118 -0.51 -6.35 -19.99
CA CYS A 118 0.27 -7.48 -20.51
C CYS A 118 -0.49 -8.30 -21.55
N LEU A 119 -1.74 -8.67 -21.26
CA LEU A 119 -2.57 -9.46 -22.17
C LEU A 119 -2.91 -8.66 -23.43
N ALA A 120 -3.09 -7.34 -23.34
CA ALA A 120 -3.28 -6.48 -24.50
C ALA A 120 -2.07 -6.49 -25.45
N VAL A 121 -0.84 -6.47 -24.91
CA VAL A 121 0.38 -6.57 -25.73
C VAL A 121 0.54 -7.94 -26.37
N VAL A 122 0.28 -9.01 -25.61
CA VAL A 122 0.27 -10.37 -26.17
C VAL A 122 -0.71 -10.47 -27.34
N ALA A 123 -1.85 -9.76 -27.27
CA ALA A 123 -2.85 -9.69 -28.33
C ALA A 123 -2.48 -8.74 -29.50
N GLY A 124 -1.33 -8.07 -29.46
CA GLY A 124 -0.84 -7.19 -30.53
C GLY A 124 -1.38 -5.75 -30.48
N SER A 125 -1.90 -5.30 -29.33
CA SER A 125 -2.38 -3.93 -29.14
C SER A 125 -1.23 -2.91 -29.10
N PRO A 126 -1.37 -1.71 -29.70
CA PRO A 126 -0.34 -0.66 -29.73
C PRO A 126 -0.22 0.15 -28.41
N VAL A 127 -0.66 -0.42 -27.28
CA VAL A 127 -0.63 0.26 -25.97
C VAL A 127 0.79 0.66 -25.57
N ASN A 128 0.94 1.79 -24.88
CA ASN A 128 2.20 2.24 -24.29
C ASN A 128 2.57 1.36 -23.09
N TYR A 129 3.03 0.16 -23.41
CA TYR A 129 3.20 -0.95 -22.48
C TYR A 129 4.29 -0.71 -21.45
N ASP A 130 5.46 -0.23 -21.90
CA ASP A 130 6.68 -0.34 -21.11
C ASP A 130 6.63 0.46 -19.80
N GLY A 131 6.01 1.64 -19.80
CA GLY A 131 5.91 2.48 -18.60
C GLY A 131 4.81 2.02 -17.63
N GLU A 132 3.60 1.81 -18.15
CA GLU A 132 2.42 1.54 -17.32
C GLU A 132 2.46 0.15 -16.71
N PHE A 133 2.82 -0.88 -17.50
CA PHE A 133 2.91 -2.25 -16.99
C PHE A 133 3.97 -2.38 -15.89
N LEU A 134 5.19 -1.87 -16.13
CA LEU A 134 6.27 -1.97 -15.16
C LEU A 134 5.97 -1.18 -13.88
N SER A 135 5.33 -0.01 -14.00
CA SER A 135 4.95 0.78 -12.83
C SER A 135 3.83 0.12 -12.02
N SER A 136 2.79 -0.42 -12.65
CA SER A 136 1.73 -1.16 -11.96
C SER A 136 2.29 -2.42 -11.27
N MET A 137 3.11 -3.23 -11.95
CA MET A 137 3.76 -4.39 -11.32
C MET A 137 4.60 -3.98 -10.10
N ALA A 138 5.39 -2.91 -10.21
CA ALA A 138 6.24 -2.45 -9.12
C ALA A 138 5.44 -1.93 -7.91
N GLN A 139 4.33 -1.24 -8.15
CA GLN A 139 3.43 -0.76 -7.09
C GLN A 139 2.67 -1.91 -6.43
N ALA A 140 2.15 -2.86 -7.22
CA ALA A 140 1.51 -4.06 -6.70
C ALA A 140 2.43 -4.82 -5.74
N ASP A 141 3.69 -5.02 -6.17
CA ASP A 141 4.74 -5.65 -5.37
C ASP A 141 5.06 -4.88 -4.08
N LYS A 142 5.04 -3.55 -4.13
CA LYS A 142 5.27 -2.69 -2.98
C LYS A 142 4.14 -2.82 -1.97
N HIS A 143 2.90 -2.79 -2.42
CA HIS A 143 1.71 -2.97 -1.59
C HIS A 143 1.67 -4.37 -0.97
N LEU A 144 1.98 -5.41 -1.74
CA LEU A 144 2.05 -6.78 -1.22
C LEU A 144 3.15 -6.95 -0.16
N ARG A 145 4.31 -6.28 -0.32
CA ARG A 145 5.35 -6.26 0.73
C ARG A 145 4.89 -5.51 1.99
N ALA A 146 4.20 -4.38 1.84
CA ALA A 146 3.64 -3.65 2.97
C ALA A 146 2.62 -4.51 3.74
N ALA A 147 1.70 -5.17 3.03
CA ALA A 147 0.76 -6.13 3.60
C ALA A 147 1.48 -7.25 4.40
N ARG A 148 2.53 -7.86 3.83
CA ARG A 148 3.36 -8.86 4.53
C ARG A 148 3.96 -8.32 5.83
N ASN A 149 4.45 -7.08 5.81
CA ASN A 149 5.04 -6.45 6.99
C ASN A 149 4.00 -6.20 8.09
N ILE A 150 2.78 -5.81 7.72
CA ILE A 150 1.67 -5.63 8.67
C ILE A 150 1.31 -6.97 9.31
N ILE A 151 1.13 -8.02 8.51
CA ILE A 151 0.86 -9.38 9.00
C ILE A 151 1.95 -9.83 9.98
N LYS A 152 3.23 -9.69 9.59
CA LYS A 152 4.36 -10.05 10.46
C LYS A 152 4.33 -9.25 11.76
N ARG A 153 4.18 -7.93 11.69
CA ARG A 153 4.12 -7.04 12.86
C ARG A 153 3.03 -7.51 13.84
N ILE A 154 1.84 -7.85 13.33
CA ILE A 154 0.74 -8.28 14.20
C ILE A 154 1.04 -9.65 14.81
N LEU A 155 1.43 -10.63 14.00
CA LEU A 155 1.62 -12.01 14.44
C LEU A 155 2.86 -12.23 15.32
N THR A 156 3.88 -11.38 15.24
CA THR A 156 5.10 -11.49 16.06
C THR A 156 5.13 -10.52 17.25
N SER A 157 4.06 -9.77 17.50
CA SER A 157 3.98 -8.79 18.60
C SER A 157 3.54 -9.39 19.94
N VAL A 158 3.45 -10.71 20.02
CA VAL A 158 3.06 -11.47 21.22
C VAL A 158 4.23 -11.66 22.16
#